data_AF-A0A8J5H711-F1
#
_entry.id   AF-A0A8J5H711-F1
#
_cell.length_a   1.000
_cell.length_b   1.000
_cell.length_c   1.000
_cell.angle_alpha   90.00
_cell.angle_beta   90.00
_cell.angle_gamma   90.00
#
_symmetry.space_group_name_H-M   'P 1'
#
loop_
_entity.id
_entity.type
_entity.pdbx_description
1 polymer ?
#
loop_
_entity_poly.entity_id
_entity_poly.type
_entity_poly.pdbx_seq_one_letter_code
_entity_poly.pdbx_strand_id
1 'polypeptide(L)'
;MGLSRKATSPAVLLAAFVGLAAASGFISEDVFVRRLPGGRSLLQQTTDCPVNFERQNYTIFTSKCRGPEYPADQCCSAFTEFACPYASYLNNLTNNCASTMFSYINLNGHYPPGLFANECHGDKDGLPCPAPPQSEDNTSSCNLSQTPVSFFFLVCGIILEFLFS
;
A
#
# COMPACT_ATOMS: atom_id res chain seq x y z
N MET A 1 45.79 -50.43 -56.22
CA MET A 1 44.84 -49.41 -56.71
C MET A 1 44.81 -48.32 -55.63
N GLY A 2 45.73 -47.37 -55.59
CA GLY A 2 45.91 -46.29 -56.55
C GLY A 2 45.24 -45.03 -56.00
N LEU A 3 45.96 -44.21 -55.22
CA LEU A 3 45.78 -42.76 -55.31
C LEU A 3 47.07 -42.03 -54.93
N SER A 4 47.40 -41.10 -55.81
CA SER A 4 48.65 -40.40 -55.96
C SER A 4 48.67 -39.08 -55.20
N ARG A 5 49.87 -38.73 -54.70
CA ARG A 5 50.57 -37.44 -54.86
C ARG A 5 49.86 -36.15 -54.41
N LYS A 6 50.51 -35.42 -53.49
CA LYS A 6 51.42 -34.30 -53.86
C LYS A 6 52.17 -33.76 -52.65
N ALA A 7 53.49 -33.65 -52.83
CA ALA A 7 54.42 -32.95 -51.96
C ALA A 7 54.65 -31.53 -52.52
N THR A 8 54.54 -30.50 -51.69
CA THR A 8 55.09 -29.13 -51.87
C THR A 8 54.75 -28.37 -50.59
N SER A 9 55.56 -27.58 -49.89
CA SER A 9 56.99 -27.29 -49.76
C SER A 9 57.07 -26.43 -48.49
N PRO A 10 58.13 -26.51 -47.67
CA PRO A 10 58.20 -25.86 -46.38
C PRO A 10 58.59 -24.37 -46.54
N ALA A 11 57.61 -23.49 -46.45
CA ALA A 11 57.80 -22.09 -46.02
C ALA A 11 57.17 -22.01 -44.63
N VAL A 12 57.82 -22.46 -43.56
CA VAL A 12 58.94 -21.76 -42.90
C VAL A 12 58.73 -20.24 -43.04
N LEU A 13 57.95 -19.64 -42.13
CA LEU A 13 58.44 -19.01 -40.89
C LEU A 13 58.81 -17.54 -41.12
N LEU A 14 57.80 -16.66 -41.14
CA LEU A 14 57.95 -15.21 -40.92
C LEU A 14 56.68 -14.69 -40.21
N ALA A 15 56.74 -14.51 -38.89
CA ALA A 15 56.70 -13.20 -38.21
C ALA A 15 55.26 -12.72 -37.91
N ALA A 16 54.85 -12.20 -36.76
CA ALA A 16 55.49 -11.92 -35.46
C ALA A 16 54.35 -11.70 -34.44
N PHE A 17 54.65 -11.95 -33.15
CA PHE A 17 53.79 -11.66 -32.00
C PHE A 17 53.51 -10.16 -31.84
N VAL A 18 52.24 -9.72 -31.72
CA VAL A 18 51.85 -8.49 -31.01
C VAL A 18 50.41 -8.60 -30.48
N GLY A 19 50.22 -8.41 -29.17
CA GLY A 19 49.01 -7.77 -28.62
C GLY A 19 47.99 -8.62 -27.86
N LEU A 20 48.35 -9.10 -26.66
CA LEU A 20 47.37 -9.40 -25.61
C LEU A 20 46.95 -8.05 -24.97
N ALA A 21 45.70 -7.61 -25.19
CA ALA A 21 45.12 -6.45 -24.51
C ALA A 21 43.72 -6.81 -23.99
N ALA A 22 43.52 -6.47 -22.72
CA ALA A 22 42.40 -6.83 -21.87
C ALA A 22 41.05 -6.23 -22.32
N ALA A 23 39.99 -7.00 -22.08
CA ALA A 23 38.70 -6.43 -21.70
C ALA A 23 37.99 -7.41 -20.74
N SER A 24 38.36 -7.33 -19.46
CA SER A 24 37.45 -7.63 -18.37
C SER A 24 36.34 -6.58 -18.39
N GLY A 25 35.30 -6.85 -19.20
CA GLY A 25 34.06 -6.08 -19.22
C GLY A 25 33.04 -6.75 -18.31
N PHE A 26 32.73 -6.07 -17.21
CA PHE A 26 31.76 -6.42 -16.18
C PHE A 26 30.43 -6.93 -16.77
N ILE A 27 29.96 -8.08 -16.27
CA ILE A 27 28.56 -8.49 -16.43
C ILE A 27 27.73 -7.52 -15.58
N SER A 28 27.04 -6.58 -16.23
CA SER A 28 26.01 -5.77 -15.58
C SER A 28 24.66 -6.46 -15.83
N GLU A 29 24.12 -7.08 -14.78
CA GLU A 29 22.72 -7.44 -14.66
C GLU A 29 21.87 -6.16 -14.73
N ASP A 30 21.28 -5.88 -15.89
CA ASP A 30 19.96 -5.25 -16.01
C ASP A 30 19.43 -5.44 -17.44
N VAL A 31 18.73 -6.54 -17.71
CA VAL A 31 17.87 -6.67 -18.90
C VAL A 31 16.62 -7.44 -18.51
N PHE A 32 15.77 -6.84 -17.67
CA PHE A 32 14.34 -7.12 -17.71
C PHE A 32 13.64 -5.99 -18.47
N VAL A 33 13.95 -5.86 -19.76
CA VAL A 33 13.17 -5.05 -20.69
C VAL A 33 12.62 -5.99 -21.76
N ARG A 34 11.45 -6.56 -21.49
CA ARG A 34 10.59 -7.07 -22.56
C ARG A 34 10.29 -5.91 -23.50
N ARG A 35 10.92 -5.88 -24.68
CA ARG A 35 10.52 -5.01 -25.79
C ARG A 35 9.12 -5.42 -26.25
N LEU A 36 8.11 -4.71 -25.74
CA LEU A 36 6.85 -4.54 -26.44
C LEU A 36 6.95 -3.25 -27.28
N PRO A 37 6.66 -3.28 -28.58
CA PRO A 37 6.61 -2.07 -29.40
C PRO A 37 5.38 -1.25 -28.99
N GLY A 38 5.59 -0.21 -28.18
CA GLY A 38 4.52 0.68 -27.72
C GLY A 38 4.75 1.23 -26.32
N GLY A 39 5.86 1.93 -26.10
CA GLY A 39 6.14 2.65 -24.85
C GLY A 39 5.26 3.87 -24.68
N ARG A 40 3.98 3.66 -24.38
CA ARG A 40 3.16 4.65 -23.67
C ARG A 40 3.24 4.27 -22.21
N SER A 41 3.76 5.18 -21.38
CA SER A 41 3.56 5.10 -19.94
C SER A 41 2.09 4.80 -19.71
N LEU A 42 1.77 3.73 -18.99
CA LEU A 42 0.41 3.56 -18.52
C LEU A 42 0.18 4.72 -17.55
N LEU A 43 -0.38 5.83 -18.03
CA LEU A 43 -1.33 6.58 -17.24
C LEU A 43 -2.41 5.56 -16.91
N GLN A 44 -2.21 4.77 -15.84
CA GLN A 44 -3.30 4.02 -15.27
C GLN A 44 -4.35 5.09 -15.00
N GLN A 45 -5.40 5.05 -15.81
CA GLN A 45 -6.50 5.97 -15.74
C GLN A 45 -7.28 5.58 -14.49
N THR A 46 -6.71 5.98 -13.36
CA THR A 46 -7.29 5.84 -12.05
C THR A 46 -8.41 6.87 -11.98
N THR A 47 -9.53 6.47 -11.38
CA THR A 47 -10.60 7.42 -11.12
C THR A 47 -10.15 8.41 -10.06
N ASP A 48 -10.69 9.62 -10.12
CA ASP A 48 -10.42 10.62 -9.09
C ASP A 48 -10.91 10.15 -7.72
N CYS A 49 -10.15 10.54 -6.70
CA CYS A 49 -10.48 10.22 -5.33
C CYS A 49 -11.74 10.99 -4.90
N PRO A 50 -12.79 10.30 -4.39
CA PRO A 50 -13.98 10.98 -3.88
C PRO A 50 -13.73 11.72 -2.55
N VAL A 51 -12.61 11.45 -1.88
CA VAL A 51 -12.22 12.10 -0.61
C VAL A 51 -11.39 13.34 -0.90
N ASN A 52 -11.81 14.48 -0.37
CA ASN A 52 -11.11 15.74 -0.56
C ASN A 52 -9.97 15.93 0.44
N PHE A 53 -8.83 15.28 0.20
CA PHE A 53 -7.65 15.36 1.07
C PHE A 53 -7.11 16.79 1.24
N GLU A 54 -7.27 17.67 0.26
CA GLU A 54 -6.81 19.07 0.33
C GLU A 54 -7.28 19.82 1.59
N ARG A 55 -8.50 19.55 2.06
CA ARG A 55 -9.12 20.26 3.19
C ARG A 55 -9.07 19.48 4.50
N GLN A 56 -8.26 18.43 4.59
CA GLN A 56 -8.13 17.65 5.82
C GLN A 56 -7.18 18.29 6.81
N ASN A 57 -7.33 17.91 8.09
CA ASN A 57 -6.49 18.42 9.14
C ASN A 57 -5.21 17.59 9.27
N TYR A 58 -4.08 18.20 8.90
CA TYR A 58 -2.75 17.59 8.94
C TYR A 58 -1.98 17.81 10.25
N THR A 59 -2.58 18.46 11.25
CA THR A 59 -1.89 18.72 12.53
C THR A 59 -1.51 17.46 13.27
N ILE A 60 -2.22 16.34 13.03
CA ILE A 60 -1.89 15.04 13.62
C ILE A 60 -0.46 14.61 13.27
N PHE A 61 -0.01 14.90 12.04
CA PHE A 61 1.35 14.64 11.60
C PHE A 61 2.32 15.67 12.16
N THR A 62 2.07 16.97 11.97
CA THR A 62 3.05 18.01 12.36
C THR A 62 3.23 18.16 13.87
N SER A 63 2.28 17.66 14.67
CA SER A 63 2.39 17.61 16.13
C SER A 63 3.16 16.38 16.63
N LYS A 64 2.92 15.20 16.06
CA LYS A 64 3.47 13.91 16.56
C LYS A 64 4.69 13.42 15.77
N CYS A 65 4.70 13.57 14.45
CA CYS A 65 5.75 13.08 13.55
C CYS A 65 6.68 14.23 13.15
N ARG A 66 7.80 14.41 13.85
CA ARG A 66 8.72 15.54 13.62
C ARG A 66 10.12 15.09 13.22
N GLY A 67 10.70 15.81 12.27
CA GLY A 67 12.09 15.64 11.87
C GLY A 67 13.08 16.22 12.88
N PRO A 68 14.38 15.91 12.74
CA PRO A 68 14.98 15.17 11.61
C PRO A 68 14.89 13.65 11.72
N GLU A 69 14.61 13.12 12.90
CA GLU A 69 14.73 11.68 13.18
C GLU A 69 13.47 10.88 12.86
N TYR A 70 12.30 11.53 12.78
CA TYR A 70 11.02 10.92 12.41
C TYR A 70 10.74 9.59 13.13
N PRO A 71 10.56 9.61 14.46
CA PRO A 71 10.41 8.38 15.23
C PRO A 71 9.22 7.54 14.73
N ALA A 72 9.51 6.31 14.28
CA ALA A 72 8.57 5.41 13.63
C ALA A 72 7.27 5.23 14.44
N ASP A 73 7.37 4.96 15.74
CA ASP A 73 6.20 4.73 16.60
C ASP A 73 5.20 5.89 16.56
N GLN A 74 5.70 7.12 16.61
CA GLN A 74 4.86 8.34 16.60
C GLN A 74 4.32 8.63 15.20
N CYS A 75 5.16 8.47 14.17
CA CYS A 75 4.80 8.70 12.79
C CYS A 75 3.76 7.68 12.28
N CYS A 76 3.93 6.42 12.60
CA CYS A 76 3.03 5.34 12.19
C CYS A 76 1.72 5.34 12.97
N SER A 77 1.76 5.70 14.27
CA SER A 77 0.54 5.95 15.04
C SER A 77 -0.27 7.12 14.45
N ALA A 78 0.38 8.25 14.16
CA ALA A 78 -0.29 9.39 13.53
C ALA A 78 -0.84 9.05 12.13
N PHE A 79 -0.08 8.28 11.36
CA PHE A 79 -0.50 7.85 10.02
C PHE A 79 -1.72 6.93 10.06
N THR A 80 -1.73 5.90 10.91
CA THR A 80 -2.87 4.99 11.04
C THR A 80 -4.10 5.73 11.57
N GLU A 81 -3.95 6.61 12.57
CA GLU A 81 -5.05 7.44 13.09
C GLU A 81 -5.69 8.31 11.98
N PHE A 82 -4.89 8.88 11.09
CA PHE A 82 -5.37 9.69 9.97
C PHE A 82 -5.95 8.86 8.81
N ALA A 83 -5.28 7.78 8.42
CA ALA A 83 -5.57 7.05 7.18
C ALA A 83 -6.69 6.02 7.34
N CYS A 84 -6.83 5.43 8.53
CA CYS A 84 -7.78 4.34 8.77
C CYS A 84 -9.25 4.65 8.48
N PRO A 85 -9.77 5.87 8.74
CA PRO A 85 -11.13 6.24 8.32
C PRO A 85 -11.36 6.16 6.80
N TYR A 86 -10.29 6.18 6.01
CA TYR A 86 -10.33 6.17 4.54
C TYR A 86 -9.76 4.88 3.93
N ALA A 87 -9.50 3.85 4.73
CA ALA A 87 -8.81 2.63 4.31
C ALA A 87 -9.46 1.96 3.07
N SER A 88 -10.79 1.96 2.98
CA SER A 88 -11.52 1.40 1.83
C SER A 88 -11.20 2.11 0.50
N TYR A 89 -10.98 3.43 0.55
CA TYR A 89 -10.60 4.22 -0.62
C TYR A 89 -9.11 4.09 -0.93
N LEU A 90 -8.27 4.10 0.11
CA LEU A 90 -6.81 4.01 -0.02
C LEU A 90 -6.35 2.65 -0.53
N ASN A 91 -7.03 1.57 -0.12
CA ASN A 91 -6.72 0.21 -0.56
C ASN A 91 -7.34 -0.15 -1.93
N ASN A 92 -8.04 0.77 -2.58
CA ASN A 92 -8.63 0.54 -3.89
C ASN A 92 -7.67 1.01 -5.01
N LEU A 93 -7.07 0.03 -5.69
CA LEU A 93 -6.10 0.24 -6.78
C LEU A 93 -6.69 0.88 -8.05
N THR A 94 -8.01 1.08 -8.14
CA THR A 94 -8.65 1.72 -9.30
C THR A 94 -8.74 3.24 -9.19
N ASN A 95 -8.43 3.83 -8.03
CA ASN A 95 -8.49 5.27 -7.81
C ASN A 95 -7.12 5.85 -7.43
N ASN A 96 -7.01 7.18 -7.44
CA ASN A 96 -5.77 7.89 -7.10
C ASN A 96 -5.68 8.34 -5.63
N CYS A 97 -6.54 7.84 -4.73
CA CYS A 97 -6.64 8.33 -3.34
C CYS A 97 -5.33 8.21 -2.57
N ALA A 98 -4.62 7.09 -2.67
CA ALA A 98 -3.37 6.89 -1.94
C ALA A 98 -2.30 7.92 -2.36
N SER A 99 -2.08 8.08 -3.66
CA SER A 99 -1.14 9.07 -4.19
C SER A 99 -1.52 10.50 -3.80
N THR A 100 -2.81 10.86 -3.94
CA THR A 100 -3.34 12.18 -3.56
C THR A 100 -3.14 12.46 -2.07
N MET A 101 -3.45 11.48 -1.21
CA MET A 101 -3.26 11.59 0.24
C MET A 101 -1.80 11.84 0.59
N PHE A 102 -0.87 11.03 0.08
CA PHE A 102 0.56 11.19 0.38
C PHE A 102 1.12 12.51 -0.15
N SER A 103 0.66 13.00 -1.31
CA SER A 103 1.05 14.33 -1.80
C SER A 103 0.71 15.41 -0.78
N TYR A 104 -0.52 15.43 -0.26
CA TYR A 104 -0.93 16.44 0.71
C TYR A 104 -0.27 16.26 2.09
N ILE A 105 -0.04 15.02 2.54
CA ILE A 105 0.72 14.77 3.78
C ILE A 105 2.13 15.36 3.65
N ASN A 106 2.82 15.06 2.56
CA ASN A 106 4.19 15.50 2.34
C ASN A 106 4.28 17.03 2.18
N LEU A 107 3.34 17.64 1.46
CA LEU A 107 3.30 19.10 1.28
C LEU A 107 3.03 19.85 2.59
N ASN A 108 2.09 19.38 3.42
CA ASN A 108 1.74 20.07 4.67
C ASN A 108 2.78 19.85 5.78
N GLY A 109 3.41 18.67 5.82
CA GLY A 109 4.41 18.33 6.84
C GLY A 109 5.86 18.53 6.43
N HIS A 110 6.12 18.86 5.16
CA HIS A 110 7.47 18.88 4.57
C HIS A 110 8.22 17.54 4.71
N TYR A 111 7.48 16.42 4.63
CA TYR A 111 8.05 15.09 4.78
C TYR A 111 8.78 14.64 3.51
N PRO A 112 9.92 13.92 3.66
CA PRO A 112 10.60 13.33 2.51
C PRO A 112 9.73 12.24 1.86
N PRO A 113 9.81 12.08 0.53
CA PRO A 113 9.06 11.06 -0.17
C PRO A 113 9.46 9.66 0.33
N GLY A 114 8.46 8.82 0.59
CA GLY A 114 8.68 7.46 1.05
C GLY A 114 8.89 7.31 2.57
N LEU A 115 8.88 8.39 3.36
CA LEU A 115 9.07 8.31 4.83
C LEU A 115 8.19 7.24 5.47
N PHE A 116 6.87 7.34 5.30
CA PHE A 116 5.93 6.41 5.91
C PHE A 116 6.03 4.98 5.36
N ALA A 117 6.46 4.81 4.10
CA ALA A 117 6.69 3.48 3.55
C ALA A 117 7.95 2.80 4.12
N ASN A 118 8.94 3.61 4.52
CA ASN A 118 10.19 3.15 5.09
C ASN A 118 10.10 2.95 6.60
N GLU A 119 9.34 3.77 7.31
CA GLU A 119 9.21 3.70 8.77
C GLU A 119 8.07 2.77 9.22
N CYS A 120 6.97 2.72 8.46
CA CYS A 120 5.75 2.02 8.88
C CYS A 120 5.62 0.67 8.19
N HIS A 121 6.11 -0.37 8.87
CA HIS A 121 5.92 -1.76 8.46
C HIS A 121 4.73 -2.36 9.18
N GLY A 122 3.77 -2.87 8.41
CA GLY A 122 2.70 -3.70 8.91
C GLY A 122 3.05 -5.18 8.90
N ASP A 123 2.04 -6.01 9.09
CA ASP A 123 2.14 -7.46 8.96
C ASP A 123 1.87 -7.89 7.50
N LYS A 124 1.68 -9.19 7.28
CA LYS A 124 1.38 -9.77 5.96
C LYS A 124 0.13 -9.19 5.30
N ASP A 125 -0.82 -8.75 6.12
CA ASP A 125 -2.09 -8.15 5.68
C ASP A 125 -2.00 -6.63 5.50
N GLY A 126 -0.81 -6.05 5.68
CA GLY A 126 -0.56 -4.62 5.62
C GLY A 126 -0.54 -3.97 7.00
N LEU A 127 -0.64 -2.64 7.01
CA LEU A 127 -0.60 -1.85 8.24
C LEU A 127 -1.97 -1.94 8.94
N PRO A 128 -2.04 -2.54 10.15
CA PRO A 128 -3.32 -2.74 10.82
C PRO A 128 -3.91 -1.41 11.26
N CYS A 129 -5.21 -1.25 11.04
CA CYS A 129 -5.96 -0.13 11.59
C CYS A 129 -6.39 -0.46 13.02
N PRO A 130 -6.21 0.46 13.99
CA PRO A 130 -6.72 0.26 15.33
C PRO A 130 -8.24 0.09 15.27
N ALA A 131 -8.77 -0.82 16.10
CA ALA A 131 -10.20 -0.97 16.24
C ALA A 131 -10.82 0.39 16.60
N PRO A 132 -12.01 0.73 16.08
CA PRO A 132 -12.70 1.92 16.53
C PRO A 132 -12.83 1.86 18.06
N PRO A 133 -12.69 2.99 18.77
CA PRO A 133 -12.82 3.00 20.22
C PRO A 133 -14.14 2.32 20.56
N GLN A 134 -14.05 1.24 21.35
CA GLN A 134 -15.24 0.68 21.96
C GLN A 134 -15.88 1.83 22.71
N SER A 135 -17.10 2.19 22.35
CA SER A 135 -17.89 3.06 23.20
C SER A 135 -17.90 2.35 24.54
N GLU A 136 -17.22 2.92 25.54
CA GLU A 136 -17.53 2.61 26.91
C GLU A 136 -19.03 2.88 27.00
N ASP A 137 -19.82 1.81 26.99
CA ASP A 137 -21.17 1.85 27.51
C ASP A 137 -20.95 2.21 28.96
N ASN A 138 -20.88 3.52 29.22
CA ASN A 138 -21.11 4.10 30.51
C ASN A 138 -22.56 3.75 30.81
N THR A 139 -22.81 2.50 31.19
CA THR A 139 -23.96 2.08 31.96
C THR A 139 -23.83 2.78 33.31
N SER A 140 -24.02 4.09 33.26
CA SER A 140 -24.56 4.86 34.35
C SER A 140 -25.78 4.07 34.77
N SER A 141 -25.73 3.53 35.99
CA SER A 141 -26.88 2.92 36.63
C SER A 141 -27.95 3.98 36.83
N CYS A 142 -28.65 4.33 35.75
CA CYS A 142 -29.95 4.93 35.82
C CYS A 142 -30.91 3.81 36.19
N ASN A 143 -31.47 3.88 37.40
CA ASN A 143 -32.69 3.18 37.75
C ASN A 143 -33.81 3.65 36.81
N LEU A 144 -33.82 3.14 35.58
CA LEU A 144 -34.98 3.17 34.73
C LEU A 144 -35.89 2.08 35.26
N SER A 145 -36.95 2.51 35.93
CA SER A 145 -38.07 1.65 36.28
C SER A 145 -38.48 0.89 35.02
N GLN A 146 -38.08 -0.40 34.95
CA GLN A 146 -38.44 -1.30 33.87
C GLN A 146 -39.93 -1.57 33.99
N THR A 147 -40.73 -0.73 33.36
CA THR A 147 -42.14 -1.04 33.09
C THR A 147 -42.16 -2.15 32.02
N PRO A 148 -42.66 -3.36 32.30
CA PRO A 148 -42.69 -4.43 31.32
C PRO A 148 -43.86 -4.21 30.35
N VAL A 149 -43.62 -3.45 29.28
CA VAL A 149 -44.53 -3.34 28.12
C VAL A 149 -44.76 -4.68 27.41
N SER A 150 -44.05 -5.73 27.81
CA SER A 150 -44.21 -7.10 27.33
C SER A 150 -45.46 -7.83 27.89
N PHE A 151 -46.06 -7.35 28.99
CA PHE A 151 -47.26 -7.99 29.57
C PHE A 151 -48.59 -7.54 28.95
N PHE A 152 -48.66 -6.34 28.35
CA PHE A 152 -49.93 -5.80 27.82
C PHE A 152 -50.42 -6.48 26.54
N PHE A 153 -49.52 -7.04 25.72
CA PHE A 153 -49.91 -7.74 24.49
C PHE A 153 -50.51 -9.12 24.75
N LEU A 154 -50.13 -9.79 25.84
CA LEU A 154 -50.64 -11.12 26.18
C LEU A 154 -52.05 -11.08 26.78
N VAL A 155 -52.44 -9.97 27.42
CA VAL A 155 -53.75 -9.82 28.07
C VAL A 155 -54.83 -9.27 27.11
N CYS A 156 -54.46 -8.74 25.94
CA CYS A 156 -55.46 -8.32 24.93
C CYS A 156 -55.93 -9.49 24.05
N GLY A 157 -55.05 -10.46 23.76
CA GLY A 157 -55.37 -11.60 22.89
C GLY A 157 -56.40 -12.57 23.48
N ILE A 158 -56.30 -12.89 24.77
CA ILE A 158 -57.24 -13.84 25.42
C ILE A 158 -58.64 -13.26 25.63
N ILE A 159 -58.80 -11.93 25.71
CA ILE A 159 -60.12 -11.29 25.94
C ILE A 159 -60.97 -11.35 24.67
N LEU A 160 -60.34 -11.34 23.48
CA LEU A 160 -61.04 -11.43 22.21
C LEU A 160 -61.56 -12.85 21.90
N GLU A 161 -60.89 -13.90 22.36
CA GLU A 161 -61.35 -15.30 22.25
C GLU A 161 -62.55 -15.60 23.17
N PHE A 162 -62.59 -14.99 24.36
CA PHE A 162 -63.72 -15.17 25.30
C PHE A 162 -64.97 -14.38 24.93
N LEU A 163 -64.85 -13.32 24.12
CA LEU A 163 -66.00 -12.51 23.66
C LEU A 163 -66.67 -13.08 22.39
N PHE A 164 -66.00 -14.00 21.69
CA PHE A 164 -66.49 -14.62 20.46
C PHE A 164 -66.86 -16.11 20.62
N SER A 165 -66.94 -16.60 21.85
CA SER A 165 -67.49 -17.91 22.20
C SER A 165 -68.76 -17.80 23.06
#